data_AF-A0A6A7B5V4-F1
#
_entry.id   AF-A0A6A7B5V4-F1
#
_cell.length_a   1.000
_cell.length_b   1.000
_cell.length_c   1.000
_cell.angle_alpha   90.00
_cell.angle_beta   90.00
_cell.angle_gamma   90.00
#
_symmetry.space_group_name_H-M   'P 1'
#
loop_
_entity.id
_entity.type
_entity.pdbx_description
1 polymer ?
#
loop_
_entity_poly.entity_id
_entity_poly.type
_entity_poly.pdbx_seq_one_letter_code
_entity_poly.pdbx_strand_id
1 'polypeptide(L)'
;MYLSQPILSLISLSLLVSGSVIPRDTVDPENPEASDPKTPPSKLNRLPRPENPFKDGFKNAPSSCTDWLKPSTQCIEDLQAQPGGVNAFSGGELKWDNDHRCDEKQQGMFQTAAWDAHSLAFNADDEPDDNLKRASGFSNKKTFDIILSCRDTKSYCSIQKDGKSVGGYAWTYNGWFGYYYYITMCAPFFQTDDLMGKIDLIEKEMAEGNPQKAQEAVWQKSTGQMFLHEMMHLDSVGTPHITDEHIDPNDAQNWAYGPNRVHLLARRALNQGGGASRASTNADSYAWLANSKYFYDLTGYFPRPSNYKASDDTTDAEEQTGWTLDFGSIMENTADSDITNRMNSIVAGFGTPSSPSEPKPSTGKSLSIAMTSLVNSHGTFATVDSTWSFYTTSVGKAVGSCGETDGEKLTPQGGTSTSLSPSADIENPSWPAGEFKLNIEGESCEYKCDGTNSGRLFCPKKEIECREDTGKSKADGVLKCGSRVKFHAVVYCDF
;
A
#
# COMPACT_ATOMS: atom_id res chain seq x y z
N MET A 1 27.90 -63.28 27.62
CA MET A 1 28.56 -61.96 27.58
C MET A 1 27.99 -61.18 26.41
N TYR A 2 27.04 -60.29 26.65
CA TYR A 2 26.63 -59.26 25.69
C TYR A 2 26.39 -57.99 26.52
N LEU A 3 27.22 -56.98 26.25
CA LEU A 3 27.20 -55.66 26.86
C LEU A 3 26.19 -54.79 26.10
N SER A 4 25.19 -54.28 26.80
CA SER A 4 24.28 -53.24 26.30
C SER A 4 24.94 -51.87 26.46
N GLN A 5 25.10 -51.12 25.36
CA GLN A 5 25.44 -49.70 25.39
C GLN A 5 24.16 -48.85 25.47
N PRO A 6 24.14 -47.74 26.24
CA PRO A 6 23.07 -46.76 26.16
C PRO A 6 23.38 -45.73 25.07
N ILE A 7 22.38 -45.47 24.24
CA ILE A 7 22.37 -44.39 23.25
C ILE A 7 22.08 -43.08 24.00
N LEU A 8 23.07 -42.19 24.07
CA LEU A 8 22.87 -40.79 24.47
C LEU A 8 22.32 -40.01 23.28
N SER A 9 21.04 -39.69 23.32
CA SER A 9 20.42 -38.72 22.40
C SER A 9 20.77 -37.31 22.86
N LEU A 10 21.70 -36.66 22.14
CA LEU A 10 21.95 -35.22 22.22
C LEU A 10 20.76 -34.48 21.61
N ILE A 11 19.92 -33.91 22.47
CA ILE A 11 18.89 -32.94 22.08
C ILE A 11 19.64 -31.62 21.83
N SER A 12 19.88 -31.27 20.56
CA SER A 12 20.31 -29.92 20.21
C SER A 12 19.11 -28.99 20.36
N LEU A 13 19.10 -28.20 21.43
CA LEU A 13 18.18 -27.08 21.59
C LEU A 13 18.60 -25.99 20.59
N SER A 14 18.10 -26.08 19.36
CA SER A 14 18.16 -24.99 18.40
C SER A 14 17.23 -23.90 18.91
N LEU A 15 17.78 -22.90 19.61
CA LEU A 15 17.10 -21.63 19.86
C LEU A 15 16.80 -21.00 18.50
N LEU A 16 15.60 -21.26 17.99
CA LEU A 16 15.00 -20.44 16.95
C LEU A 16 14.86 -19.03 17.54
N VAL A 17 15.82 -18.17 17.22
CA VAL A 17 15.68 -16.73 17.39
C VAL A 17 14.65 -16.29 16.36
N SER A 18 13.37 -16.50 16.69
CA SER A 18 12.27 -15.81 16.03
C SER A 18 12.59 -14.32 16.15
N GLY A 19 12.78 -13.64 15.02
CA GLY A 19 13.00 -12.19 15.01
C GLY A 19 11.79 -11.52 15.62
N SER A 20 11.86 -11.22 16.92
CA SER A 20 10.81 -10.54 17.65
C SER A 20 10.68 -9.15 17.03
N VAL A 21 9.58 -8.90 16.32
CA VAL A 21 9.07 -7.53 16.17
C VAL A 21 8.95 -7.00 17.58
N ILE A 22 9.65 -5.91 17.91
CA ILE A 22 9.61 -5.32 19.25
C ILE A 22 8.13 -5.01 19.53
N PRO A 23 7.47 -5.71 20.48
CA PRO A 23 6.08 -5.41 20.80
C PRO A 23 6.05 -3.97 21.30
N ARG A 24 5.44 -3.08 20.52
CA ARG A 24 5.25 -1.69 20.93
C ARG A 24 3.95 -1.64 21.71
N ASP A 25 4.05 -1.69 23.03
CA ASP A 25 2.96 -1.27 23.90
C ASP A 25 2.58 0.17 23.49
N THR A 26 1.34 0.34 23.02
CA THR A 26 0.66 1.60 22.66
C THR A 26 1.56 2.83 22.50
N VAL A 27 1.82 3.23 21.24
CA VAL A 27 2.48 4.52 20.95
C VAL A 27 1.63 5.64 21.55
N ASP A 28 2.22 6.44 22.44
CA ASP A 28 1.60 7.67 22.92
C ASP A 28 1.68 8.72 21.80
N PRO A 29 0.56 9.13 21.18
CA PRO A 29 0.59 10.09 20.09
C PRO A 29 1.04 11.49 20.54
N GLU A 30 0.89 11.84 21.83
CA GLU A 30 1.33 13.13 22.38
C GLU A 30 2.82 13.12 22.69
N ASN A 31 3.36 11.94 23.01
CA ASN A 31 4.77 11.75 23.29
C ASN A 31 5.32 10.49 22.58
N PRO A 32 5.45 10.52 21.24
CA PRO A 32 5.87 9.35 20.48
C PRO A 32 7.31 8.90 20.85
N GLU A 33 8.16 9.82 21.32
CA GLU A 33 9.51 9.50 21.79
C GLU A 33 9.53 8.76 23.15
N ALA A 34 8.43 8.72 23.91
CA ALA A 34 8.33 7.89 25.10
C ALA A 34 8.49 6.39 24.76
N SER A 35 8.21 6.01 23.51
CA SER A 35 8.39 4.65 22.99
C SER A 35 9.81 4.36 22.47
N ASP A 36 10.70 5.36 22.44
CA ASP A 36 12.07 5.18 21.95
C ASP A 36 12.83 4.15 22.82
N PRO A 37 13.60 3.23 22.21
CA PRO A 37 14.45 2.31 22.96
C PRO A 37 15.42 3.06 23.86
N LYS A 38 15.45 2.69 25.15
CA LYS A 38 16.43 3.26 26.11
C LYS A 38 17.88 2.88 25.80
N THR A 39 18.06 1.74 25.13
CA THR A 39 19.36 1.22 24.72
C THR A 39 19.31 0.96 23.22
N PRO A 40 20.16 1.61 22.41
CA PRO A 40 20.23 1.33 20.98
C PRO A 40 20.58 -0.14 20.75
N PRO A 41 19.84 -0.87 19.89
CA PRO A 41 20.27 -2.20 19.48
C PRO A 41 21.59 -2.11 18.71
N SER A 42 22.52 -3.03 18.97
CA SER A 42 23.81 -3.11 18.28
C SER A 42 23.71 -3.65 16.84
N LYS A 43 22.55 -4.19 16.48
CA LYS A 43 22.22 -4.68 15.14
C LYS A 43 20.74 -4.43 14.87
N LEU A 44 20.43 -3.90 13.70
CA LEU A 44 19.06 -3.65 13.28
C LEU A 44 18.43 -4.95 12.77
N ASN A 45 17.16 -5.16 13.11
CA ASN A 45 16.36 -6.22 12.51
C ASN A 45 15.90 -5.74 11.12
N ARG A 46 16.77 -5.88 10.12
CA ARG A 46 16.50 -5.39 8.76
C ARG A 46 15.21 -6.00 8.23
N LEU A 47 14.25 -5.15 7.87
CA LEU A 47 12.99 -5.57 7.27
C LEU A 47 13.29 -6.31 5.95
N PRO A 48 12.64 -7.46 5.69
CA PRO A 48 12.78 -8.15 4.42
C PRO A 48 12.42 -7.20 3.27
N ARG A 49 13.31 -7.07 2.30
CA ARG A 49 13.00 -6.35 1.07
C ARG A 49 12.24 -7.29 0.12
N PRO A 50 11.22 -6.79 -0.60
CA PRO A 50 10.61 -7.56 -1.68
C PRO A 50 11.66 -7.89 -2.75
N GLU A 51 11.44 -8.97 -3.51
CA GLU A 51 12.28 -9.29 -4.67
C GLU A 51 12.38 -8.07 -5.59
N ASN A 52 13.59 -7.74 -6.07
CA ASN A 52 13.79 -6.60 -6.96
C ASN A 52 13.11 -6.86 -8.32
N PRO A 53 11.97 -6.21 -8.63
CA PRO A 53 11.32 -6.42 -9.92
C PRO A 53 12.10 -5.76 -11.06
N PHE A 54 13.04 -4.86 -10.74
CA PHE A 54 13.82 -4.04 -11.68
C PHE A 54 15.21 -4.61 -12.00
N LYS A 55 15.50 -5.86 -11.60
CA LYS A 55 16.82 -6.50 -11.75
C LYS A 55 17.29 -6.61 -13.21
N ASP A 56 16.36 -6.68 -14.15
CA ASP A 56 16.64 -6.76 -15.59
C ASP A 56 16.73 -5.37 -16.26
N GLY A 57 16.65 -4.30 -15.46
CA GLY A 57 16.67 -2.91 -15.92
C GLY A 57 15.37 -2.43 -16.54
N PHE A 58 15.43 -1.25 -17.15
CA PHE A 58 14.28 -0.65 -17.83
C PHE A 58 14.47 -0.71 -19.35
N LYS A 59 13.36 -0.94 -20.06
CA LYS A 59 13.37 -0.89 -21.52
C LYS A 59 13.53 0.56 -21.99
N ASN A 60 14.20 0.76 -23.12
CA ASN A 60 14.15 2.05 -23.81
C ASN A 60 12.78 2.22 -24.44
N ALA A 61 12.29 3.46 -24.50
CA ALA A 61 11.18 3.78 -25.36
C ALA A 61 11.51 3.49 -26.84
N PRO A 62 10.51 3.29 -27.71
CA PRO A 62 10.75 3.07 -29.13
C PRO A 62 11.49 4.25 -29.77
N SER A 63 12.41 3.98 -30.70
CA SER A 63 13.22 5.01 -31.36
C SER A 63 12.41 6.03 -32.18
N SER A 64 11.17 5.71 -32.52
CA SER A 64 10.19 6.63 -33.14
C SER A 64 9.74 7.75 -32.19
N CYS A 65 9.95 7.59 -30.87
CA CYS A 65 9.71 8.60 -29.84
C CYS A 65 10.91 9.53 -29.68
N THR A 66 11.00 10.51 -30.58
CA THR A 66 12.09 11.51 -30.59
C THR A 66 11.70 12.86 -29.97
N ASP A 67 10.42 13.23 -30.01
CA ASP A 67 9.86 14.42 -29.37
C ASP A 67 8.68 14.04 -28.49
N TRP A 68 8.90 14.02 -27.19
CA TRP A 68 7.88 13.66 -26.20
C TRP A 68 6.92 14.78 -25.85
N LEU A 69 7.25 16.02 -26.21
CA LEU A 69 6.31 17.15 -26.12
C LEU A 69 5.33 17.13 -27.29
N LYS A 70 5.64 16.40 -28.36
CA LYS A 70 4.82 16.22 -29.56
C LYS A 70 5.02 14.81 -30.12
N PRO A 71 4.60 13.75 -29.41
CA PRO A 71 4.82 12.39 -29.86
C PRO A 71 4.15 12.18 -31.23
N SER A 72 4.89 11.57 -32.15
CA SER A 72 4.34 11.19 -33.46
C SER A 72 3.35 10.04 -33.31
N THR A 73 2.41 9.89 -34.25
CA THR A 73 1.51 8.72 -34.27
C THR A 73 2.28 7.39 -34.22
N GLN A 74 3.42 7.31 -34.91
CA GLN A 74 4.29 6.13 -34.89
C GLN A 74 4.88 5.86 -33.50
N CYS A 75 5.33 6.89 -32.77
CA CYS A 75 5.81 6.73 -31.39
C CYS A 75 4.75 6.05 -30.51
N ILE A 76 3.49 6.45 -30.67
CA ILE A 76 2.38 5.98 -29.85
C ILE A 76 2.06 4.53 -30.18
N GLU A 77 1.95 4.20 -31.46
CA GLU A 77 1.75 2.83 -31.93
C GLU A 77 2.89 1.92 -31.45
N ASP A 78 4.14 2.37 -31.56
CA ASP A 78 5.30 1.58 -31.14
C ASP A 78 5.35 1.41 -29.62
N LEU A 79 4.94 2.41 -28.83
CA LEU A 79 4.87 2.30 -27.36
C LEU A 79 3.84 1.26 -26.93
N GLN A 80 2.66 1.29 -27.55
CA GLN A 80 1.60 0.31 -27.32
C GLN A 80 2.00 -1.10 -27.77
N ALA A 81 2.83 -1.19 -28.81
CA ALA A 81 3.35 -2.45 -29.33
C ALA A 81 4.55 -3.02 -28.53
N GLN A 82 5.08 -2.28 -27.55
CA GLN A 82 6.17 -2.73 -26.67
C GLN A 82 5.69 -2.95 -25.21
N PRO A 83 4.79 -3.92 -24.96
CA PRO A 83 4.43 -4.28 -23.59
C PRO A 83 5.59 -4.98 -22.86
N GLY A 84 5.54 -4.96 -21.54
CA GLY A 84 6.42 -5.71 -20.65
C GLY A 84 7.62 -4.91 -20.14
N GLY A 85 7.46 -3.62 -19.91
CA GLY A 85 8.32 -2.92 -18.94
C GLY A 85 8.04 -3.39 -17.51
N VAL A 86 8.86 -2.94 -16.56
CA VAL A 86 8.66 -3.26 -15.14
C VAL A 86 7.70 -2.24 -14.55
N ASN A 87 6.67 -2.73 -13.85
CA ASN A 87 5.68 -1.86 -13.24
C ASN A 87 6.27 -1.12 -12.03
N ALA A 88 6.12 0.20 -12.02
CA ALA A 88 6.42 1.01 -10.86
C ALA A 88 5.36 0.77 -9.75
N PHE A 89 5.65 1.18 -8.51
CA PHE A 89 4.69 0.97 -7.41
C PHE A 89 3.34 1.67 -7.69
N SER A 90 3.36 2.88 -8.26
CA SER A 90 2.17 3.64 -8.64
C SER A 90 1.47 3.14 -9.91
N GLY A 91 1.84 1.93 -10.36
CA GLY A 91 1.45 1.38 -11.66
C GLY A 91 2.27 1.96 -12.81
N GLY A 92 1.99 1.43 -14.01
CA GLY A 92 2.66 1.83 -15.24
C GLY A 92 4.09 1.32 -15.38
N GLU A 93 4.55 1.21 -16.62
CA GLU A 93 5.85 0.66 -16.99
C GLU A 93 6.93 1.74 -16.95
N LEU A 94 8.02 1.50 -16.21
CA LEU A 94 9.21 2.36 -16.27
C LEU A 94 9.99 2.11 -17.56
N LYS A 95 10.23 3.17 -18.34
CA LYS A 95 11.00 3.13 -19.59
C LYS A 95 12.01 4.28 -19.65
N TRP A 96 13.14 4.08 -20.31
CA TRP A 96 14.10 5.15 -20.59
C TRP A 96 13.65 6.01 -21.77
N ASP A 97 13.83 7.33 -21.67
CA ASP A 97 13.85 8.21 -22.84
C ASP A 97 14.97 7.77 -23.80
N ASN A 98 14.78 7.80 -25.12
CA ASN A 98 15.84 7.45 -26.08
C ASN A 98 17.10 8.32 -25.95
N ASP A 99 16.93 9.59 -25.59
CA ASP A 99 18.02 10.52 -25.26
C ASP A 99 18.06 10.77 -23.75
N HIS A 100 17.95 9.71 -22.94
CA HIS A 100 17.95 9.80 -21.47
C HIS A 100 19.25 10.39 -20.91
N ARG A 101 20.38 10.28 -21.63
CA ARG A 101 21.72 10.78 -21.22
C ARG A 101 22.22 10.28 -19.88
N CYS A 102 21.69 9.16 -19.40
CA CYS A 102 22.18 8.50 -18.20
C CYS A 102 23.35 7.57 -18.55
N ASP A 103 24.48 7.71 -17.86
CA ASP A 103 25.49 6.66 -17.88
C ASP A 103 25.02 5.40 -17.14
N GLU A 104 25.79 4.31 -17.23
CA GLU A 104 25.44 3.03 -16.58
C GLU A 104 25.29 3.15 -15.06
N LYS A 105 26.08 4.01 -14.42
CA LYS A 105 26.00 4.24 -12.97
C LYS A 105 24.70 4.92 -12.61
N GLN A 106 24.31 5.97 -13.34
CA GLN A 106 23.06 6.68 -13.14
C GLN A 106 21.85 5.76 -13.38
N GLN A 107 21.91 4.91 -14.41
CA GLN A 107 20.87 3.90 -14.66
C GLN A 107 20.73 2.92 -13.49
N GLY A 108 21.85 2.44 -12.95
CA GLY A 108 21.86 1.60 -11.74
C GLY A 108 21.26 2.31 -10.53
N MET A 109 21.56 3.60 -10.32
CA MET A 109 20.98 4.39 -9.23
C MET A 109 19.46 4.54 -9.34
N PHE A 110 18.94 4.72 -10.55
CA PHE A 110 17.50 4.75 -10.81
C PHE A 110 16.82 3.40 -10.52
N GLN A 111 17.44 2.28 -10.93
CA GLN A 111 16.91 0.94 -10.64
C GLN A 111 16.85 0.68 -9.13
N THR A 112 17.93 1.01 -8.41
CA THR A 112 17.96 0.93 -6.94
C THR A 112 16.92 1.84 -6.31
N ALA A 113 16.80 3.10 -6.76
CA ALA A 113 15.82 4.04 -6.22
C ALA A 113 14.38 3.60 -6.46
N ALA A 114 14.06 3.04 -7.63
CA ALA A 114 12.75 2.47 -7.91
C ALA A 114 12.44 1.28 -6.99
N TRP A 115 13.43 0.40 -6.75
CA TRP A 115 13.28 -0.71 -5.82
C TRP A 115 13.13 -0.26 -4.36
N ASP A 116 13.89 0.76 -3.96
CA ASP A 116 13.80 1.36 -2.63
C ASP A 116 12.43 2.03 -2.44
N ALA A 117 11.95 2.82 -3.41
CA ALA A 117 10.63 3.43 -3.40
C ALA A 117 9.50 2.38 -3.29
N HIS A 118 9.62 1.27 -4.03
CA HIS A 118 8.70 0.15 -3.92
C HIS A 118 8.72 -0.48 -2.52
N SER A 119 9.90 -0.63 -1.92
CA SER A 119 10.06 -1.19 -0.57
C SER A 119 9.45 -0.27 0.50
N LEU A 120 9.67 1.05 0.38
CA LEU A 120 9.09 2.07 1.26
C LEU A 120 7.56 2.08 1.16
N ALA A 121 7.02 2.11 -0.05
CA ALA A 121 5.58 2.11 -0.28
C ALA A 121 4.92 0.82 0.21
N PHE A 122 5.53 -0.34 -0.05
CA PHE A 122 5.03 -1.63 0.41
C PHE A 122 4.97 -1.72 1.94
N ASN A 123 6.01 -1.25 2.64
CA ASN A 123 5.99 -1.24 4.10
C ASN A 123 4.95 -0.25 4.68
N ALA A 124 4.65 0.82 3.95
CA ALA A 124 3.61 1.78 4.35
C ALA A 124 2.18 1.27 4.13
N ASP A 125 2.00 0.23 3.29
CA ASP A 125 0.69 -0.33 2.91
C ASP A 125 -0.05 -1.02 4.06
N ASP A 126 0.66 -1.43 5.11
CA ASP A 126 0.09 -2.06 6.30
C ASP A 126 -0.77 -1.09 7.14
N GLU A 127 -0.71 0.22 6.87
CA GLU A 127 -1.50 1.25 7.56
C GLU A 127 -2.95 1.33 7.04
N PRO A 128 -3.93 1.76 7.87
CA PRO A 128 -5.32 1.89 7.45
C PRO A 128 -5.61 2.98 6.39
N ASP A 129 -4.63 3.76 5.92
CA ASP A 129 -4.86 4.86 4.95
C ASP A 129 -5.09 4.35 3.51
N ASP A 130 -6.27 4.63 2.98
CA ASP A 130 -6.69 4.26 1.63
C ASP A 130 -5.84 4.90 0.52
N ASN A 131 -5.17 6.04 0.73
CA ASN A 131 -4.37 6.71 -0.31
C ASN A 131 -3.08 5.95 -0.63
N LEU A 132 -2.32 5.56 0.40
CA LEU A 132 -1.12 4.74 0.22
C LEU A 132 -1.47 3.35 -0.28
N LYS A 133 -2.60 2.78 0.18
CA LYS A 133 -3.17 1.53 -0.33
C LYS A 133 -3.61 1.60 -1.79
N ARG A 134 -4.17 2.73 -2.21
CA ARG A 134 -4.45 2.97 -3.64
C ARG A 134 -3.14 3.02 -4.40
N ALA A 135 -2.16 3.77 -3.90
CA ALA A 135 -0.84 3.92 -4.49
C ALA A 135 -0.15 2.56 -4.73
N SER A 136 -0.14 1.68 -3.73
CA SER A 136 0.40 0.30 -3.82
C SER A 136 -0.44 -0.61 -4.75
N GLY A 137 -1.77 -0.44 -4.71
CA GLY A 137 -2.74 -1.19 -5.52
C GLY A 137 -2.74 -0.87 -7.02
N PHE A 138 -2.11 0.23 -7.45
CA PHE A 138 -1.99 0.58 -8.88
C PHE A 138 -1.07 -0.34 -9.67
N SER A 139 -0.17 -1.07 -9.00
CA SER A 139 0.69 -2.10 -9.59
C SER A 139 -0.06 -3.08 -10.50
N ASN A 140 -1.37 -3.27 -10.26
CA ASN A 140 -2.23 -4.23 -10.97
C ASN A 140 -3.21 -3.61 -11.98
N LYS A 141 -3.29 -2.28 -12.14
CA LYS A 141 -4.50 -1.66 -12.75
C LYS A 141 -4.36 -0.77 -13.98
N LYS A 142 -3.16 -0.44 -14.50
CA LYS A 142 -3.09 0.42 -15.70
C LYS A 142 -1.86 0.20 -16.59
N THR A 143 -2.07 0.26 -17.91
CA THR A 143 -1.05 0.24 -18.98
C THR A 143 -0.69 1.68 -19.38
N PHE A 144 0.10 2.37 -18.58
CA PHE A 144 0.71 3.65 -18.99
C PHE A 144 2.23 3.58 -18.83
N ASP A 145 2.94 4.45 -19.53
CA ASP A 145 4.40 4.51 -19.48
C ASP A 145 4.87 5.69 -18.63
N ILE A 146 5.88 5.44 -17.80
CA ILE A 146 6.63 6.46 -17.06
C ILE A 146 8.02 6.53 -17.67
N ILE A 147 8.32 7.66 -18.30
CA ILE A 147 9.56 7.90 -19.03
C ILE A 147 10.59 8.54 -18.10
N LEU A 148 11.74 7.89 -17.98
CA LEU A 148 12.83 8.27 -17.11
C LEU A 148 13.95 8.96 -17.91
N SER A 149 14.54 10.00 -17.34
CA SER A 149 15.62 10.75 -17.99
C SER A 149 16.61 11.37 -16.99
N CYS A 150 17.89 11.44 -17.40
CA CYS A 150 18.92 12.28 -16.78
C CYS A 150 19.09 13.61 -17.54
N ARG A 151 18.46 13.75 -18.71
CA ARG A 151 18.40 15.00 -19.46
C ARG A 151 17.35 15.92 -18.84
N ASP A 152 17.71 17.17 -18.64
CA ASP A 152 16.78 18.19 -18.11
C ASP A 152 15.70 18.58 -19.14
N THR A 153 14.67 17.73 -19.26
CA THR A 153 13.57 17.84 -20.24
C THR A 153 12.76 19.14 -20.18
N LYS A 154 12.77 19.85 -19.05
CA LYS A 154 12.04 21.11 -18.81
C LYS A 154 12.94 22.28 -18.37
N SER A 155 14.26 22.10 -18.32
CA SER A 155 15.21 23.09 -17.78
C SER A 155 14.97 23.41 -16.28
N TYR A 156 14.42 22.47 -15.52
CA TYR A 156 14.06 22.64 -14.11
C TYR A 156 15.18 22.25 -13.14
N CYS A 157 16.19 21.47 -13.57
CA CYS A 157 17.29 21.09 -12.69
C CYS A 157 18.17 22.27 -12.25
N SER A 158 18.10 23.39 -12.98
CA SER A 158 18.80 24.64 -12.63
C SER A 158 18.00 25.55 -11.68
N ILE A 159 16.72 25.24 -11.44
CA ILE A 159 15.87 26.02 -10.55
C ILE A 159 16.29 25.74 -9.10
N GLN A 160 16.18 26.77 -8.27
CA GLN A 160 16.31 26.64 -6.82
C GLN A 160 14.96 26.95 -6.15
N LYS A 161 14.54 26.07 -5.24
CA LYS A 161 13.39 26.30 -4.35
C LYS A 161 13.91 26.51 -2.94
N ASP A 162 13.61 27.66 -2.33
CA ASP A 162 14.15 28.09 -1.02
C ASP A 162 15.68 27.99 -0.92
N GLY A 163 16.39 28.38 -1.99
CA GLY A 163 17.86 28.34 -2.07
C GLY A 163 18.46 26.94 -2.18
N LYS A 164 17.64 25.90 -2.35
CA LYS A 164 18.08 24.51 -2.55
C LYS A 164 17.87 24.08 -4.00
N SER A 165 18.85 23.36 -4.53
CA SER A 165 18.73 22.76 -5.86
C SER A 165 17.65 21.67 -5.89
N VAL A 166 16.92 21.61 -7.00
CA VAL A 166 15.93 20.58 -7.27
C VAL A 166 16.62 19.21 -7.43
N GLY A 167 16.08 18.19 -6.76
CA GLY A 167 16.61 16.82 -6.78
C GLY A 167 16.09 15.99 -7.96
N GLY A 168 14.84 16.21 -8.32
CA GLY A 168 14.16 15.67 -9.49
C GLY A 168 12.91 16.49 -9.75
N TYR A 169 12.21 16.18 -10.83
CA TYR A 169 10.88 16.68 -11.06
C TYR A 169 10.11 15.67 -11.91
N ALA A 170 8.80 15.63 -11.70
CA ALA A 170 7.88 14.93 -12.57
C ALA A 170 6.98 15.89 -13.35
N TRP A 171 6.51 15.46 -14.51
CA TRP A 171 5.51 16.20 -15.26
C TRP A 171 4.70 15.26 -16.15
N THR A 172 3.45 15.63 -16.38
CA THR A 172 2.56 14.91 -17.30
C THR A 172 2.45 15.67 -18.62
N TYR A 173 2.61 14.97 -19.74
CA TYR A 173 2.16 15.44 -21.04
C TYR A 173 0.71 15.03 -21.26
N ASN A 174 -0.18 15.99 -21.47
CA ASN A 174 -1.55 15.74 -21.89
C ASN A 174 -1.69 16.07 -23.39
N GLY A 175 -1.64 15.03 -24.22
CA GLY A 175 -1.74 15.14 -25.67
C GLY A 175 -3.03 14.52 -26.22
N TRP A 176 -3.30 14.75 -27.50
CA TRP A 176 -4.46 14.19 -28.21
C TRP A 176 -4.57 12.65 -28.11
N PHE A 177 -3.43 11.97 -27.93
CA PHE A 177 -3.33 10.51 -27.94
C PHE A 177 -3.15 9.89 -26.55
N GLY A 178 -3.21 10.67 -25.48
CA GLY A 178 -3.14 10.16 -24.11
C GLY A 178 -2.23 10.95 -23.18
N TYR A 179 -1.98 10.35 -22.01
CA TYR A 179 -1.15 10.88 -20.94
C TYR A 179 0.20 10.16 -20.92
N TYR A 180 1.29 10.92 -20.88
CA TYR A 180 2.64 10.40 -20.74
C TYR A 180 3.26 11.03 -19.51
N TYR A 181 3.90 10.20 -18.69
CA TYR A 181 4.45 10.62 -17.42
C TYR A 181 5.96 10.69 -17.52
N TYR A 182 6.57 11.76 -17.02
CA TYR A 182 8.02 11.93 -17.00
C TYR A 182 8.51 12.03 -15.58
N ILE A 183 9.64 11.40 -15.32
CA ILE A 183 10.45 11.67 -14.13
C ILE A 183 11.87 11.96 -14.60
N THR A 184 12.35 13.16 -14.28
CA THR A 184 13.73 13.58 -14.53
C THR A 184 14.46 13.73 -13.20
N MET A 185 15.62 13.09 -13.06
CA MET A 185 16.46 13.26 -11.86
C MET A 185 17.63 14.19 -12.15
N CYS A 186 17.90 15.07 -11.19
CA CYS A 186 18.92 16.11 -11.26
C CYS A 186 20.15 15.74 -10.43
N ALA A 187 21.21 16.55 -10.49
CA ALA A 187 22.49 16.26 -9.82
C ALA A 187 22.38 15.91 -8.32
N PRO A 188 21.55 16.58 -7.48
CA PRO A 188 21.44 16.23 -6.07
C PRO A 188 20.94 14.80 -5.80
N PHE A 189 20.10 14.24 -6.68
CA PHE A 189 19.66 12.84 -6.58
C PHE A 189 20.86 11.89 -6.68
N PHE A 190 21.75 12.09 -7.65
CA PHE A 190 22.92 11.23 -7.85
C PHE A 190 24.03 11.41 -6.80
N GLN A 191 23.88 12.36 -5.89
CA GLN A 191 24.77 12.60 -4.75
C GLN A 191 24.18 12.10 -3.42
N THR A 192 22.93 11.63 -3.44
CA THR A 192 22.24 11.10 -2.27
C THR A 192 22.48 9.59 -2.18
N ASP A 193 22.67 9.06 -0.98
CA ASP A 193 22.81 7.60 -0.80
C ASP A 193 21.47 6.88 -1.03
N ASP A 194 21.55 5.61 -1.40
CA ASP A 194 20.38 4.73 -1.45
C ASP A 194 19.89 4.34 -0.04
N LEU A 195 18.75 3.65 0.01
CA LEU A 195 18.12 3.23 1.28
C LEU A 195 19.05 2.32 2.09
N MET A 196 19.76 1.39 1.45
CA MET A 196 20.66 0.47 2.17
C MET A 196 21.87 1.18 2.74
N GLY A 197 22.44 2.13 2.00
CA GLY A 197 23.52 2.98 2.49
C GLY A 197 23.10 3.79 3.72
N LYS A 198 21.85 4.28 3.76
CA LYS A 198 21.29 4.94 4.95
C LYS A 198 21.12 3.98 6.13
N ILE A 199 20.61 2.77 5.88
CA ILE A 199 20.47 1.73 6.91
C ILE A 199 21.83 1.36 7.50
N ASP A 200 22.83 1.11 6.64
CA ASP A 200 24.18 0.74 7.06
C ASP A 200 24.83 1.85 7.90
N LEU A 201 24.64 3.12 7.50
CA LEU A 201 25.12 4.27 8.26
C LEU A 201 24.46 4.37 9.64
N ILE A 202 23.15 4.20 9.71
CA ILE A 202 22.39 4.29 10.97
C ILE A 202 22.73 3.11 11.89
N GLU A 203 22.78 1.88 11.37
CA GLU A 203 23.17 0.70 12.13
C GLU A 203 24.57 0.85 12.73
N LYS A 204 25.53 1.36 11.94
CA LYS A 204 26.90 1.61 12.41
C LYS A 204 26.92 2.58 13.59
N GLU A 205 26.27 3.73 13.47
CA GLU A 205 26.27 4.76 14.53
C GLU A 205 25.55 4.27 15.78
N MET A 206 24.46 3.52 15.62
CA MET A 206 23.76 2.89 16.74
C MET A 206 24.63 1.86 17.46
N ALA A 207 25.40 1.05 16.73
CA ALA A 207 26.36 0.12 17.32
C ALA A 207 27.49 0.84 18.10
N GLU A 208 27.81 2.07 17.73
CA GLU A 208 28.74 2.97 18.45
C GLU A 208 28.07 3.71 19.63
N GLY A 209 26.78 3.47 19.88
CA GLY A 209 26.01 4.09 20.96
C GLY A 209 25.48 5.49 20.63
N ASN A 210 25.46 5.87 19.35
CA ASN A 210 24.96 7.16 18.87
C ASN A 210 23.62 7.00 18.11
N PRO A 211 22.46 7.11 18.78
CA PRO A 211 21.16 6.97 18.13
C PRO A 211 20.73 8.20 17.32
N GLN A 212 21.52 9.29 17.29
CA GLN A 212 21.10 10.57 16.72
C GLN A 212 20.59 10.42 15.27
N LYS A 213 21.28 9.66 14.43
CA LYS A 213 20.87 9.46 13.02
C LYS A 213 19.63 8.57 12.86
N ALA A 214 19.32 7.73 13.84
CA ALA A 214 18.06 6.99 13.88
C ALA A 214 16.91 7.91 14.29
N GLN A 215 17.15 8.82 15.23
CA GLN A 215 16.14 9.71 15.79
C GLN A 215 15.83 10.94 14.94
N GLU A 216 16.72 11.36 14.05
CA GLU A 216 16.55 12.57 13.23
C GLU A 216 16.21 12.22 11.79
N ALA A 217 14.98 12.51 11.36
CA ALA A 217 14.46 12.13 10.05
C ALA A 217 15.31 12.64 8.87
N VAL A 218 16.03 13.77 9.03
CA VAL A 218 16.89 14.31 7.97
C VAL A 218 18.00 13.34 7.55
N TRP A 219 18.48 12.48 8.45
CA TRP A 219 19.52 11.47 8.16
C TRP A 219 18.99 10.24 7.43
N GLN A 220 17.67 10.14 7.30
CA GLN A 220 16.97 9.00 6.69
C GLN A 220 16.63 9.26 5.22
N LYS A 221 16.95 10.45 4.68
CA LYS A 221 16.70 10.78 3.27
C LYS A 221 17.53 9.89 2.34
N SER A 222 16.87 9.25 1.38
CA SER A 222 17.48 8.35 0.40
C SER A 222 17.03 8.66 -1.04
N THR A 223 17.72 8.10 -2.03
CA THR A 223 17.27 8.15 -3.43
C THR A 223 15.90 7.50 -3.63
N GLY A 224 15.57 6.44 -2.88
CA GLY A 224 14.24 5.83 -2.87
C GLY A 224 13.13 6.78 -2.42
N GLN A 225 13.36 7.53 -1.34
CA GLN A 225 12.41 8.56 -0.88
C GLN A 225 12.21 9.66 -1.94
N MET A 226 13.30 10.10 -2.57
CA MET A 226 13.23 11.11 -3.64
C MET A 226 12.47 10.59 -4.87
N PHE A 227 12.72 9.34 -5.29
CA PHE A 227 12.01 8.75 -6.42
C PHE A 227 10.52 8.54 -6.10
N LEU A 228 10.20 8.11 -4.88
CA LEU A 228 8.82 8.04 -4.38
C LEU A 228 8.12 9.39 -4.45
N HIS A 229 8.78 10.48 -4.00
CA HIS A 229 8.24 11.84 -4.10
C HIS A 229 7.86 12.21 -5.54
N GLU A 230 8.76 12.02 -6.50
CA GLU A 230 8.47 12.34 -7.92
C GLU A 230 7.35 11.48 -8.49
N MET A 231 7.25 10.20 -8.08
CA MET A 231 6.16 9.34 -8.50
C MET A 231 4.80 9.83 -8.00
N MET A 232 4.72 10.45 -6.83
CA MET A 232 3.44 10.96 -6.30
C MET A 232 2.87 12.10 -7.13
N HIS A 233 3.71 12.88 -7.83
CA HIS A 233 3.26 13.94 -8.73
C HIS A 233 2.59 13.46 -10.02
N LEU A 234 2.64 12.16 -10.33
CA LEU A 234 2.01 11.65 -11.55
C LEU A 234 0.48 11.66 -11.39
N ASP A 235 -0.24 12.19 -12.38
CA ASP A 235 -1.72 12.21 -12.37
C ASP A 235 -2.33 10.79 -12.30
N SER A 236 -1.52 9.77 -12.59
CA SER A 236 -1.93 8.37 -12.47
C SER A 236 -2.13 7.92 -11.02
N VAL A 237 -1.47 8.56 -10.04
CA VAL A 237 -1.43 8.12 -8.63
C VAL A 237 -2.67 8.51 -7.85
N GLY A 238 -3.27 9.67 -8.15
CA GLY A 238 -4.40 10.14 -7.36
C GLY A 238 -5.13 11.34 -7.95
N THR A 239 -6.39 11.44 -7.54
CA THR A 239 -7.23 12.63 -7.72
C THR A 239 -7.72 13.06 -6.32
N PRO A 240 -7.47 14.31 -5.88
CA PRO A 240 -6.85 15.41 -6.61
C PRO A 240 -5.38 15.16 -6.96
N HIS A 241 -4.87 15.91 -7.95
CA HIS A 241 -3.45 15.89 -8.31
C HIS A 241 -2.59 16.26 -7.09
N ILE A 242 -1.57 15.46 -6.82
CA ILE A 242 -0.64 15.69 -5.72
C ILE A 242 0.45 16.65 -6.20
N THR A 243 0.58 17.78 -5.53
CA THR A 243 1.48 18.87 -5.87
C THR A 243 2.57 19.05 -4.81
N ASP A 244 3.39 20.07 -5.01
CA ASP A 244 4.31 20.58 -4.00
C ASP A 244 3.61 21.70 -3.24
N GLU A 245 3.25 21.46 -1.98
CA GLU A 245 2.54 22.46 -1.19
C GLU A 245 3.50 23.46 -0.56
N HIS A 246 3.01 24.68 -0.31
CA HIS A 246 3.70 25.63 0.56
C HIS A 246 3.22 25.45 2.00
N ILE A 247 4.03 25.76 3.02
CA ILE A 247 3.49 25.78 4.39
C ILE A 247 2.39 26.83 4.46
N ASP A 248 2.64 28.05 3.99
CA ASP A 248 1.61 29.08 3.85
C ASP A 248 1.19 29.24 2.40
N PRO A 249 -0.10 29.08 2.06
CA PRO A 249 -0.54 29.19 0.67
C PRO A 249 -0.35 30.60 0.10
N ASN A 250 -0.16 31.63 0.94
CA ASN A 250 0.07 33.00 0.52
C ASN A 250 1.57 33.36 0.43
N ASP A 251 2.45 32.48 0.89
CA ASP A 251 3.89 32.67 0.78
C ASP A 251 4.39 31.98 -0.48
N ALA A 252 4.95 32.75 -1.42
CA ALA A 252 5.55 32.23 -2.63
C ALA A 252 6.92 31.56 -2.37
N GLN A 253 7.44 31.74 -1.16
CA GLN A 253 8.57 31.03 -0.59
C GLN A 253 8.03 30.08 0.48
N ASN A 254 8.87 29.25 1.10
CA ASN A 254 8.43 28.36 2.20
C ASN A 254 7.66 27.12 1.72
N TRP A 255 8.26 26.39 0.79
CA TRP A 255 7.77 25.09 0.33
C TRP A 255 7.80 24.05 1.46
N ALA A 256 6.84 23.12 1.43
CA ALA A 256 6.70 22.04 2.40
C ALA A 256 7.70 20.89 2.15
N TYR A 257 8.99 21.20 1.98
CA TYR A 257 10.05 20.22 1.73
C TYR A 257 10.89 19.87 2.96
N GLY A 258 11.10 18.57 3.13
CA GLY A 258 11.82 17.98 4.24
C GLY A 258 10.91 17.73 5.44
N PRO A 259 11.38 16.90 6.39
CA PRO A 259 10.52 16.35 7.44
C PRO A 259 9.95 17.45 8.34
N ASN A 260 10.73 18.50 8.63
CA ASN A 260 10.26 19.63 9.44
C ASN A 260 9.16 20.43 8.73
N ARG A 261 9.31 20.71 7.44
CA ARG A 261 8.35 21.55 6.73
C ARG A 261 7.05 20.79 6.45
N VAL A 262 7.15 19.50 6.14
CA VAL A 262 6.00 18.57 6.05
C VAL A 262 5.26 18.49 7.38
N HIS A 263 5.96 18.34 8.51
CA HIS A 263 5.36 18.32 9.84
C HIS A 263 4.60 19.61 10.16
N LEU A 264 5.19 20.77 9.84
CA LEU A 264 4.54 22.07 10.01
C LEU A 264 3.29 22.21 9.13
N LEU A 265 3.34 21.73 7.88
CA LEU A 265 2.18 21.71 7.00
C LEU A 265 1.03 20.89 7.63
N ALA A 266 1.33 19.67 8.09
CA ALA A 266 0.36 18.75 8.68
C ALA A 266 -0.30 19.29 9.96
N ARG A 267 0.42 20.12 10.74
CA ARG A 267 -0.08 20.73 11.99
C ARG A 267 -0.90 22.00 11.82
N ARG A 268 -1.05 22.54 10.60
CA ARG A 268 -1.80 23.80 10.40
C ARG A 268 -3.26 23.66 10.83
N ALA A 269 -3.77 24.72 11.46
CA ALA A 269 -5.14 24.79 11.93
C ALA A 269 -6.17 24.74 10.77
N LEU A 270 -7.38 24.27 11.07
CA LEU A 270 -8.47 24.11 10.10
C LEU A 270 -8.84 25.43 9.40
N ASN A 271 -8.86 26.54 10.15
CA ASN A 271 -9.14 27.88 9.60
C ASN A 271 -8.06 28.41 8.63
N GLN A 272 -6.93 27.70 8.50
CA GLN A 272 -5.86 28.00 7.54
C GLN A 272 -5.83 26.99 6.37
N GLY A 273 -6.95 26.32 6.11
CA GLY A 273 -7.08 25.31 5.04
C GLY A 273 -6.87 23.87 5.50
N GLY A 274 -6.66 23.63 6.79
CA GLY A 274 -6.53 22.29 7.40
C GLY A 274 -5.23 21.57 7.04
N GLY A 275 -4.38 21.34 8.03
CA GLY A 275 -3.06 20.71 7.81
C GLY A 275 -3.16 19.32 7.20
N ALA A 276 -4.14 18.50 7.60
CA ALA A 276 -4.36 17.17 7.03
C ALA A 276 -4.75 17.22 5.54
N SER A 277 -5.70 18.08 5.16
CA SER A 277 -6.13 18.19 3.76
C SER A 277 -4.99 18.59 2.85
N ARG A 278 -4.16 19.56 3.26
CA ARG A 278 -3.03 20.02 2.46
C ARG A 278 -1.86 19.05 2.49
N ALA A 279 -1.60 18.39 3.62
CA ALA A 279 -0.62 17.33 3.67
C ALA A 279 -0.99 16.17 2.73
N SER A 280 -2.29 15.86 2.56
CA SER A 280 -2.77 14.84 1.63
C SER A 280 -2.62 15.20 0.14
N THR A 281 -2.37 16.48 -0.18
CA THR A 281 -2.06 16.94 -1.55
C THR A 281 -0.60 17.27 -1.77
N ASN A 282 0.28 16.97 -0.80
CA ASN A 282 1.72 17.27 -0.87
C ASN A 282 2.54 15.99 -1.10
N ALA A 283 3.30 15.93 -2.19
CA ALA A 283 4.10 14.75 -2.55
C ALA A 283 5.12 14.37 -1.45
N ASP A 284 5.76 15.36 -0.84
CA ASP A 284 6.76 15.10 0.20
C ASP A 284 6.14 14.54 1.49
N SER A 285 4.85 14.78 1.75
CA SER A 285 4.15 14.18 2.90
C SER A 285 4.08 12.66 2.79
N TYR A 286 3.72 12.14 1.62
CA TYR A 286 3.68 10.69 1.37
C TYR A 286 5.07 10.08 1.42
N ALA A 287 6.05 10.74 0.80
CA ALA A 287 7.42 10.25 0.76
C ALA A 287 8.04 10.20 2.16
N TRP A 288 7.81 11.21 3.01
CA TRP A 288 8.25 11.21 4.40
C TRP A 288 7.45 10.24 5.28
N LEU A 289 6.14 10.10 5.10
CA LEU A 289 5.35 9.12 5.84
C LEU A 289 5.89 7.70 5.61
N ALA A 290 6.07 7.30 4.35
CA ALA A 290 6.61 5.98 4.01
C ALA A 290 8.04 5.77 4.54
N ASN A 291 8.90 6.78 4.36
CA ASN A 291 10.29 6.72 4.82
C ASN A 291 10.40 6.67 6.35
N SER A 292 9.70 7.56 7.06
CA SER A 292 9.72 7.62 8.51
C SER A 292 9.10 6.37 9.13
N LYS A 293 7.99 5.85 8.58
CA LYS A 293 7.45 4.57 9.05
C LYS A 293 8.46 3.43 8.89
N TYR A 294 9.09 3.31 7.73
CA TYR A 294 10.10 2.28 7.48
C TYR A 294 11.24 2.35 8.50
N PHE A 295 11.80 3.54 8.73
CA PHE A 295 12.88 3.71 9.71
C PHE A 295 12.41 3.57 11.16
N TYR A 296 11.16 3.95 11.47
CA TYR A 296 10.58 3.71 12.79
C TYR A 296 10.51 2.21 13.04
N ASP A 297 9.92 1.44 12.14
CA ASP A 297 9.79 -0.03 12.25
C ASP A 297 11.15 -0.73 12.30
N LEU A 298 12.13 -0.23 11.55
CA LEU A 298 13.50 -0.76 11.56
C LEU A 298 14.27 -0.48 12.85
N THR A 299 14.17 0.74 13.39
CA THR A 299 15.07 1.22 14.47
C THR A 299 14.43 1.26 15.85
N GLY A 300 13.10 1.35 15.91
CA GLY A 300 12.35 1.63 17.13
C GLY A 300 12.28 3.12 17.51
N TYR A 301 13.09 3.98 16.88
CA TYR A 301 13.16 5.40 17.23
C TYR A 301 12.21 6.25 16.40
N PHE A 302 11.42 7.10 17.06
CA PHE A 302 10.55 8.04 16.39
C PHE A 302 11.37 9.01 15.51
N PRO A 303 11.13 9.09 14.19
CA PRO A 303 11.89 9.97 13.30
C PRO A 303 11.51 11.44 13.48
N ARG A 304 12.23 12.14 14.36
CA ARG A 304 11.97 13.53 14.68
C ARG A 304 12.36 14.44 13.51
N PRO A 305 11.49 15.41 13.13
CA PRO A 305 11.93 16.51 12.28
C PRO A 305 12.97 17.37 13.02
N SER A 306 13.80 18.10 12.26
CA SER A 306 14.69 19.09 12.86
C SER A 306 13.90 20.13 13.67
N ASN A 307 14.37 20.46 14.88
CA ASN A 307 13.69 21.35 15.83
C ASN A 307 12.34 20.83 16.36
N TYR A 308 12.12 19.51 16.33
CA TYR A 308 10.97 18.91 17.01
C TYR A 308 10.93 19.31 18.49
N LYS A 309 9.75 19.72 18.95
CA LYS A 309 9.42 19.96 20.36
C LYS A 309 8.22 19.11 20.70
N ALA A 310 8.28 18.35 21.80
CA ALA A 310 7.13 17.66 22.35
C ALA A 310 6.03 18.69 22.74
N SER A 311 4.76 18.28 22.68
CA SER A 311 3.60 19.16 22.84
C SER A 311 3.57 19.95 24.16
N ASP A 312 4.22 19.45 25.21
CA ASP A 312 4.32 20.11 26.52
C ASP A 312 5.17 21.40 26.54
N ASP A 313 5.95 21.68 25.50
CA ASP A 313 6.90 22.81 25.46
C ASP A 313 6.32 24.08 24.79
N THR A 314 5.02 24.07 24.45
CA THR A 314 4.30 25.24 23.92
C THR A 314 3.17 25.64 24.88
N THR A 315 3.50 26.49 25.85
CA THR A 315 2.55 27.06 26.83
C THR A 315 1.50 28.02 26.26
N ASP A 316 1.38 28.16 24.94
CA ASP A 316 0.43 29.09 24.29
C ASP A 316 -0.42 28.40 23.19
N ALA A 317 -0.73 27.11 23.35
CA ALA A 317 -1.72 26.42 22.51
C ALA A 317 -3.12 26.50 23.13
N GLU A 318 -3.67 27.72 23.24
CA GLU A 318 -5.13 27.84 23.25
C GLU A 318 -5.63 27.37 21.87
N GLU A 319 -6.44 26.30 21.86
CA GLU A 319 -7.06 25.62 20.71
C GLU A 319 -6.19 24.64 19.89
N GLN A 320 -5.77 23.53 20.47
CA GLN A 320 -5.76 22.23 19.75
C GLN A 320 -6.09 21.06 20.70
N THR A 321 -7.33 21.00 21.20
CA THR A 321 -7.87 19.79 21.87
C THR A 321 -8.87 19.06 20.97
N GLY A 322 -8.62 19.06 19.66
CA GLY A 322 -9.47 18.42 18.66
C GLY A 322 -8.74 17.26 18.00
N TRP A 323 -9.16 16.03 18.29
CA TRP A 323 -8.71 14.85 17.58
C TRP A 323 -9.51 14.80 16.28
N THR A 324 -8.83 14.72 15.14
CA THR A 324 -9.51 14.64 13.85
C THR A 324 -10.07 13.23 13.68
N LEU A 325 -11.39 13.09 13.71
CA LEU A 325 -12.07 11.83 13.37
C LEU A 325 -12.29 11.80 11.86
N ASP A 326 -11.66 10.84 11.17
CA ASP A 326 -11.91 10.61 9.75
C ASP A 326 -13.24 9.86 9.58
N PHE A 327 -14.23 10.53 8.99
CA PHE A 327 -15.53 9.96 8.69
C PHE A 327 -15.59 9.29 7.32
N GLY A 328 -14.45 9.13 6.63
CA GLY A 328 -14.38 8.74 5.23
C GLY A 328 -14.94 9.83 4.31
N SER A 329 -15.12 9.51 3.02
CA SER A 329 -15.68 10.47 2.06
C SER A 329 -17.09 10.91 2.46
N ILE A 330 -17.27 12.22 2.64
CA ILE A 330 -18.57 12.89 2.78
C ILE A 330 -18.84 13.63 1.47
N MET A 331 -19.85 13.16 0.73
CA MET A 331 -20.37 13.83 -0.46
C MET A 331 -21.58 14.71 -0.12
N GLU A 332 -21.97 15.62 -1.02
CA GLU A 332 -23.10 16.55 -0.85
C GLU A 332 -24.44 15.85 -0.51
N ASN A 333 -24.60 14.58 -0.90
CA ASN A 333 -25.78 13.75 -0.62
C ASN A 333 -25.64 12.81 0.58
N THR A 334 -24.57 12.93 1.37
CA THR A 334 -24.39 12.09 2.57
C THR A 334 -25.40 12.51 3.61
N ALA A 335 -26.27 11.60 4.03
CA ALA A 335 -27.28 11.92 5.03
C ALA A 335 -26.64 12.17 6.41
N ASP A 336 -27.19 13.11 7.18
CA ASP A 336 -26.73 13.41 8.54
C ASP A 336 -26.75 12.16 9.44
N SER A 337 -27.67 11.23 9.18
CA SER A 337 -27.73 9.93 9.87
C SER A 337 -26.49 9.08 9.62
N ASP A 338 -25.92 9.12 8.42
CA ASP A 338 -24.73 8.33 8.07
C ASP A 338 -23.49 8.92 8.73
N ILE A 339 -23.37 10.25 8.74
CA ILE A 339 -22.30 10.95 9.46
C ILE A 339 -22.39 10.64 10.96
N THR A 340 -23.60 10.71 11.52
CA THR A 340 -23.86 10.39 12.94
C THR A 340 -23.55 8.93 13.26
N ASN A 341 -23.89 7.98 12.38
CA ASN A 341 -23.58 6.56 12.57
C ASN A 341 -22.07 6.29 12.50
N ARG A 342 -21.35 6.95 11.59
CA ARG A 342 -19.89 6.84 11.51
C ARG A 342 -19.24 7.41 12.77
N MET A 343 -19.72 8.55 13.26
CA MET A 343 -19.28 9.12 14.54
C MET A 343 -19.54 8.20 15.72
N ASN A 344 -20.74 7.67 15.84
CA ASN A 344 -21.08 6.76 16.94
C ASN A 344 -20.26 5.47 16.87
N SER A 345 -19.95 4.97 15.68
CA SER A 345 -19.06 3.81 15.48
C SER A 345 -17.64 4.10 15.96
N ILE A 346 -17.08 5.25 15.58
CA ILE A 346 -15.75 5.69 16.00
C ILE A 346 -15.70 5.90 17.51
N VAL A 347 -16.68 6.61 18.09
CA VAL A 347 -16.78 6.88 19.53
C VAL A 347 -17.01 5.58 20.35
N ALA A 348 -17.80 4.63 19.84
CA ALA A 348 -17.98 3.34 20.48
C ALA A 348 -16.69 2.51 20.54
N GLY A 349 -15.76 2.71 19.58
CA GLY A 349 -14.42 2.13 19.60
C GLY A 349 -13.52 2.64 20.74
N PHE A 350 -13.80 3.83 21.30
CA PHE A 350 -13.03 4.41 22.41
C PHE A 350 -13.60 4.09 23.80
N GLY A 351 -14.90 3.76 23.89
CA GLY A 351 -15.62 3.67 25.18
C GLY A 351 -15.50 2.35 25.93
N THR A 352 -14.90 1.32 25.34
CA THR A 352 -14.78 0.00 25.96
C THR A 352 -13.36 -0.52 25.76
N PRO A 353 -12.59 -0.80 26.82
CA PRO A 353 -11.34 -1.53 26.67
C PRO A 353 -11.71 -2.90 26.12
N SER A 354 -11.52 -3.10 24.82
CA SER A 354 -11.57 -4.41 24.22
C SER A 354 -10.56 -5.27 24.98
N SER A 355 -11.04 -6.37 25.59
CA SER A 355 -10.19 -7.46 26.03
C SER A 355 -9.12 -7.71 24.96
N PRO A 356 -7.86 -7.95 25.36
CA PRO A 356 -6.75 -8.06 24.42
C PRO A 356 -7.13 -9.03 23.31
N SER A 357 -7.31 -8.48 22.10
CA SER A 357 -7.44 -9.30 20.91
C SER A 357 -6.15 -10.12 20.82
N GLU A 358 -6.31 -11.44 20.87
CA GLU A 358 -5.21 -12.38 20.68
C GLU A 358 -4.37 -11.97 19.47
N PRO A 359 -3.03 -12.15 19.55
CA PRO A 359 -2.11 -11.74 18.50
C PRO A 359 -2.60 -12.27 17.14
N LYS A 360 -2.85 -11.34 16.21
CA LYS A 360 -3.28 -11.64 14.85
C LYS A 360 -2.23 -12.55 14.20
N PRO A 361 -2.55 -13.81 13.84
CA PRO A 361 -1.56 -14.73 13.29
C PRO A 361 -1.10 -14.26 11.90
N SER A 362 0.19 -13.92 11.78
CA SER A 362 0.83 -13.65 10.49
C SER A 362 1.19 -14.98 9.81
N THR A 363 0.25 -15.49 8.99
CA THR A 363 0.32 -16.44 7.85
C THR A 363 -0.97 -17.29 7.78
N GLY A 364 -2.14 -16.65 7.77
CA GLY A 364 -3.42 -17.36 7.60
C GLY A 364 -3.86 -17.46 6.14
N LYS A 365 -4.82 -18.35 5.87
CA LYS A 365 -5.63 -18.34 4.64
C LYS A 365 -7.02 -17.80 4.96
N SER A 366 -7.79 -17.48 3.94
CA SER A 366 -9.20 -17.12 4.09
C SER A 366 -10.06 -18.06 3.26
N LEU A 367 -11.26 -18.35 3.73
CA LEU A 367 -12.31 -18.94 2.92
C LEU A 367 -13.02 -17.77 2.24
N SER A 368 -13.17 -17.78 0.92
CA SER A 368 -13.98 -16.81 0.22
C SER A 368 -15.11 -17.50 -0.55
N ILE A 369 -16.32 -16.98 -0.41
CA ILE A 369 -17.53 -17.51 -1.00
C ILE A 369 -18.07 -16.48 -2.00
N ALA A 370 -18.25 -16.94 -3.24
CA ALA A 370 -18.68 -16.09 -4.34
C ALA A 370 -19.88 -16.70 -5.08
N MET A 371 -20.77 -15.85 -5.58
CA MET A 371 -21.79 -16.23 -6.54
C MET A 371 -21.17 -16.23 -7.94
N THR A 372 -21.27 -17.35 -8.64
CA THR A 372 -20.88 -17.46 -10.05
C THR A 372 -22.11 -17.71 -10.89
N SER A 373 -22.36 -16.87 -11.89
CA SER A 373 -23.46 -17.02 -12.84
C SER A 373 -22.94 -17.31 -14.24
N LEU A 374 -23.45 -18.38 -14.86
CA LEU A 374 -23.17 -18.75 -16.25
C LEU A 374 -24.40 -18.48 -17.12
N VAL A 375 -24.22 -17.69 -18.17
CA VAL A 375 -25.25 -17.44 -19.19
C VAL A 375 -25.16 -18.52 -20.27
N ASN A 376 -26.15 -19.40 -20.28
CA ASN A 376 -26.31 -20.44 -21.29
C ASN A 376 -27.26 -19.95 -22.39
N SER A 377 -26.70 -19.66 -23.57
CA SER A 377 -27.49 -19.23 -24.73
C SER A 377 -28.08 -20.45 -25.45
N HIS A 378 -29.40 -20.49 -25.55
CA HIS A 378 -30.16 -21.37 -26.43
C HIS A 378 -30.57 -20.59 -27.69
N GLY A 379 -30.99 -21.28 -28.75
CA GLY A 379 -31.21 -20.65 -30.06
C GLY A 379 -32.16 -19.44 -30.04
N THR A 380 -33.14 -19.40 -29.13
CA THR A 380 -34.14 -18.32 -29.03
C THR A 380 -34.23 -17.65 -27.65
N PHE A 381 -33.49 -18.11 -26.65
CA PHE A 381 -33.51 -17.56 -25.29
C PHE A 381 -32.21 -17.85 -24.54
N ALA A 382 -31.95 -17.18 -23.43
CA ALA A 382 -30.81 -17.48 -22.56
C ALA A 382 -31.31 -17.90 -21.17
N THR A 383 -30.61 -18.84 -20.54
CA THR A 383 -30.79 -19.19 -19.13
C THR A 383 -29.57 -18.73 -18.33
N VAL A 384 -29.78 -18.35 -17.07
CA VAL A 384 -28.70 -17.98 -16.15
C VAL A 384 -28.68 -19.01 -15.03
N ASP A 385 -27.57 -19.73 -14.93
CA ASP A 385 -27.35 -20.71 -13.88
C ASP A 385 -26.39 -20.11 -12.86
N SER A 386 -26.90 -19.87 -11.65
CA SER A 386 -26.14 -19.27 -10.55
C SER A 386 -25.76 -20.33 -9.52
N THR A 387 -24.52 -20.31 -9.05
CA THR A 387 -24.01 -21.26 -8.04
C THR A 387 -23.12 -20.58 -7.01
N TRP A 388 -23.14 -21.10 -5.79
CA TRP A 388 -22.13 -20.79 -4.78
C TRP A 388 -20.83 -21.53 -5.09
N SER A 389 -19.74 -20.77 -5.20
CA SER A 389 -18.38 -21.28 -5.34
C SER A 389 -17.53 -20.88 -4.13
N PHE A 390 -16.68 -21.80 -3.69
CA PHE A 390 -15.89 -21.69 -2.46
C PHE A 390 -14.41 -21.72 -2.84
N TYR A 391 -13.61 -20.83 -2.26
CA TYR A 391 -12.19 -20.69 -2.57
C TYR A 391 -11.39 -20.53 -1.29
N THR A 392 -10.19 -21.09 -1.24
CA THR A 392 -9.17 -20.62 -0.29
C THR A 392 -8.45 -19.43 -0.88
N THR A 393 -7.95 -18.49 -0.09
CA THR A 393 -7.21 -17.30 -0.55
C THR A 393 -6.28 -16.82 0.56
N SER A 394 -5.47 -15.79 0.32
CA SER A 394 -4.69 -15.12 1.37
C SER A 394 -5.62 -14.32 2.30
N VAL A 395 -5.28 -14.25 3.59
CA VAL A 395 -6.03 -13.47 4.59
C VAL A 395 -6.26 -12.02 4.14
N GLY A 396 -7.46 -11.51 4.44
CA GLY A 396 -7.83 -10.12 4.13
C GLY A 396 -8.08 -9.84 2.65
N LYS A 397 -7.99 -10.85 1.79
CA LYS A 397 -8.32 -10.73 0.36
C LYS A 397 -9.50 -11.65 0.05
N ALA A 398 -10.64 -11.08 -0.31
CA ALA A 398 -11.66 -11.88 -0.98
C ALA A 398 -11.14 -12.35 -2.35
N VAL A 399 -11.78 -13.39 -2.87
CA VAL A 399 -11.43 -13.98 -4.16
C VAL A 399 -11.58 -12.93 -5.28
N GLY A 400 -10.45 -12.47 -5.80
CA GLY A 400 -10.40 -11.56 -6.93
C GLY A 400 -10.36 -12.34 -8.24
N SER A 401 -11.50 -12.38 -8.95
CA SER A 401 -11.63 -12.75 -10.37
C SER A 401 -11.88 -14.21 -10.78
N CYS A 402 -12.66 -14.33 -11.86
CA CYS A 402 -12.60 -15.15 -13.07
C CYS A 402 -11.64 -16.36 -13.24
N GLY A 403 -11.14 -16.96 -12.17
CA GLY A 403 -10.18 -18.06 -12.22
C GLY A 403 -8.71 -17.64 -12.08
N GLU A 404 -8.43 -16.34 -11.93
CA GLU A 404 -7.08 -15.82 -11.65
C GLU A 404 -6.95 -15.47 -10.17
N THR A 405 -7.14 -16.48 -9.32
CA THR A 405 -7.01 -16.30 -7.88
C THR A 405 -5.85 -17.13 -7.40
N ASP A 406 -5.02 -16.61 -6.50
CA ASP A 406 -3.93 -17.35 -5.82
C ASP A 406 -4.42 -18.53 -4.95
N GLY A 407 -5.69 -18.87 -5.09
CA GLY A 407 -6.50 -19.72 -4.24
C GLY A 407 -6.97 -21.01 -4.90
N GLU A 408 -7.16 -22.06 -4.10
CA GLU A 408 -7.73 -23.32 -4.57
C GLU A 408 -9.27 -23.28 -4.49
N LYS A 409 -9.95 -23.66 -5.59
CA LYS A 409 -11.40 -23.85 -5.61
C LYS A 409 -11.77 -25.11 -4.82
N LEU A 410 -12.60 -24.95 -3.80
CA LEU A 410 -13.12 -26.02 -2.98
C LEU A 410 -14.42 -26.58 -3.55
N THR A 411 -14.59 -27.89 -3.47
CA THR A 411 -15.85 -28.58 -3.80
C THR A 411 -16.52 -29.04 -2.51
N PRO A 412 -17.72 -28.53 -2.18
CA PRO A 412 -18.45 -28.99 -1.01
C PRO A 412 -18.77 -30.49 -1.08
N GLN A 413 -18.52 -31.23 0.01
CA GLN A 413 -18.67 -32.69 0.08
C GLN A 413 -20.05 -33.13 0.64
N GLY A 414 -21.07 -32.30 0.48
CA GLY A 414 -22.43 -32.52 0.97
C GLY A 414 -23.05 -31.27 1.57
N GLY A 415 -24.28 -31.41 2.09
CA GLY A 415 -25.04 -30.31 2.69
C GLY A 415 -26.05 -29.69 1.73
N THR A 416 -26.23 -28.37 1.84
CA THR A 416 -27.15 -27.60 0.99
C THR A 416 -26.66 -27.57 -0.46
N SER A 417 -27.58 -27.59 -1.41
CA SER A 417 -27.25 -27.42 -2.83
C SER A 417 -26.54 -26.08 -3.05
N THR A 418 -25.45 -26.10 -3.82
CA THR A 418 -24.78 -24.87 -4.25
C THR A 418 -25.53 -24.14 -5.36
N SER A 419 -26.52 -24.79 -6.00
CA SER A 419 -27.31 -24.18 -7.07
C SER A 419 -28.35 -23.22 -6.52
N LEU A 420 -28.44 -22.05 -7.13
CA LEU A 420 -29.37 -20.97 -6.78
C LEU A 420 -30.55 -20.93 -7.73
N SER A 421 -31.62 -20.21 -7.33
CA SER A 421 -32.73 -19.90 -8.22
C SER A 421 -32.23 -19.17 -9.48
N PRO A 422 -32.78 -19.44 -10.67
CA PRO A 422 -32.52 -18.64 -11.87
C PRO A 422 -32.84 -17.14 -11.71
N SER A 423 -33.63 -16.79 -10.70
CA SER A 423 -33.97 -15.41 -10.34
C SER A 423 -33.00 -14.75 -9.35
N ALA A 424 -31.86 -15.39 -9.04
CA ALA A 424 -30.87 -14.81 -8.14
C ALA A 424 -30.25 -13.55 -8.76
N ASP A 425 -30.30 -12.46 -8.00
CA ASP A 425 -29.70 -11.18 -8.40
C ASP A 425 -28.19 -11.23 -8.15
N ILE A 426 -27.41 -11.23 -9.23
CA ILE A 426 -25.95 -11.21 -9.11
C ILE A 426 -25.41 -9.81 -8.77
N GLU A 427 -26.16 -8.74 -8.99
CA GLU A 427 -25.71 -7.38 -8.62
C GLU A 427 -25.91 -7.10 -7.14
N ASN A 428 -26.85 -7.82 -6.51
CA ASN A 428 -27.05 -7.82 -5.07
C ASN A 428 -27.30 -9.26 -4.56
N PRO A 429 -26.24 -10.09 -4.49
CA PRO A 429 -26.39 -11.48 -4.10
C PRO A 429 -26.87 -11.60 -2.66
N SER A 430 -27.78 -12.56 -2.41
CA SER A 430 -28.18 -12.93 -1.05
C SER A 430 -26.99 -13.54 -0.29
N TRP A 431 -27.12 -13.69 1.02
CA TRP A 431 -26.17 -14.50 1.79
C TRP A 431 -26.22 -15.97 1.35
N PRO A 432 -25.10 -16.71 1.42
CA PRO A 432 -25.03 -18.11 1.00
C PRO A 432 -25.68 -19.05 2.04
N ALA A 433 -27.01 -18.98 2.14
CA ALA A 433 -27.81 -19.76 3.08
C ALA A 433 -27.60 -21.28 2.88
N GLY A 434 -27.30 -21.99 3.97
CA GLY A 434 -27.10 -23.43 3.99
C GLY A 434 -25.99 -23.90 4.92
N GLU A 435 -25.76 -25.21 4.88
CA GLU A 435 -24.62 -25.87 5.51
C GLU A 435 -23.75 -26.50 4.42
N PHE A 436 -22.47 -26.17 4.38
CA PHE A 436 -21.55 -26.63 3.33
C PHE A 436 -20.31 -27.26 3.95
N LYS A 437 -20.10 -28.55 3.69
CA LYS A 437 -18.93 -29.29 4.21
C LYS A 437 -17.73 -29.10 3.28
N LEU A 438 -16.68 -28.49 3.79
CA LEU A 438 -15.48 -28.10 3.05
C LEU A 438 -14.27 -28.85 3.59
N ASN A 439 -13.40 -29.30 2.69
CA ASN A 439 -12.07 -29.79 3.08
C ASN A 439 -11.08 -28.63 2.88
N ILE A 440 -10.65 -28.02 3.98
CA ILE A 440 -9.75 -26.87 3.98
C ILE A 440 -8.43 -27.33 4.57
N GLU A 441 -7.40 -27.40 3.74
CA GLU A 441 -6.05 -27.82 4.15
C GLU A 441 -5.99 -29.20 4.82
N GLY A 442 -6.87 -30.10 4.43
CA GLY A 442 -6.97 -31.45 5.02
C GLY A 442 -7.84 -31.52 6.27
N GLU A 443 -8.34 -30.40 6.79
CA GLU A 443 -9.31 -30.36 7.88
C GLU A 443 -10.75 -30.32 7.35
N SER A 444 -11.64 -31.10 7.98
CA SER A 444 -13.08 -31.10 7.66
C SER A 444 -13.75 -29.94 8.39
N CYS A 445 -14.07 -28.88 7.64
CA CYS A 445 -14.78 -27.71 8.13
C CYS A 445 -16.22 -27.67 7.58
N GLU A 446 -17.08 -26.91 8.24
CA GLU A 446 -18.47 -26.71 7.83
C GLU A 446 -18.81 -25.22 7.87
N TYR A 447 -19.16 -24.62 6.73
CA TYR A 447 -19.69 -23.26 6.68
C TYR A 447 -21.21 -23.31 6.90
N LYS A 448 -21.72 -22.48 7.82
CA LYS A 448 -23.15 -22.37 8.11
C LYS A 448 -23.63 -20.93 8.01
N CYS A 449 -24.75 -20.73 7.32
CA CYS A 449 -25.43 -19.45 7.19
C CYS A 449 -26.95 -19.67 7.09
N ASP A 450 -27.72 -18.85 7.79
CA ASP A 450 -29.19 -18.90 7.75
C ASP A 450 -29.79 -18.01 6.64
N GLY A 451 -28.95 -17.29 5.89
CA GLY A 451 -29.37 -16.35 4.86
C GLY A 451 -29.56 -14.91 5.34
N THR A 452 -29.33 -14.61 6.61
CA THR A 452 -29.52 -13.26 7.19
C THR A 452 -28.23 -12.50 7.48
N ASN A 453 -27.09 -13.21 7.57
CA ASN A 453 -25.77 -12.65 7.86
C ASN A 453 -24.66 -13.39 7.08
N SER A 454 -23.41 -12.97 7.25
CA SER A 454 -22.23 -13.54 6.60
C SER A 454 -21.90 -14.99 6.98
N GLY A 455 -22.60 -15.58 7.96
CA GLY A 455 -22.38 -16.95 8.41
C GLY A 455 -21.11 -17.14 9.23
N ARG A 456 -20.80 -18.40 9.53
CA ARG A 456 -19.62 -18.81 10.30
C ARG A 456 -19.03 -20.10 9.76
N LEU A 457 -17.71 -20.25 9.90
CA LEU A 457 -16.96 -21.44 9.49
C LEU A 457 -16.56 -22.24 10.74
N PHE A 458 -17.00 -23.49 10.82
CA PHE A 458 -16.76 -24.38 11.94
C PHE A 458 -15.72 -25.44 11.53
N CYS A 459 -14.50 -25.32 12.03
CA CYS A 459 -13.44 -26.33 11.87
C CYS A 459 -13.24 -27.09 13.19
N PRO A 460 -12.59 -28.26 13.22
CA PRO A 460 -12.54 -29.14 14.41
C PRO A 460 -12.00 -28.49 15.68
N LYS A 461 -11.18 -27.43 15.54
CA LYS A 461 -10.50 -26.76 16.66
C LYS A 461 -10.97 -25.32 16.90
N LYS A 462 -11.75 -24.74 15.99
CA LYS A 462 -12.12 -23.32 16.05
C LYS A 462 -13.39 -23.01 15.27
N GLU A 463 -14.13 -22.06 15.81
CA GLU A 463 -15.21 -21.36 15.12
C GLU A 463 -14.66 -20.03 14.62
N ILE A 464 -14.82 -19.77 13.32
CA ILE A 464 -14.30 -18.59 12.65
C ILE A 464 -15.49 -17.76 12.18
N GLU A 465 -15.53 -16.50 12.60
CA GLU A 465 -16.51 -15.54 12.14
C GLU A 465 -16.22 -15.10 10.71
N CYS A 466 -17.25 -15.09 9.86
CA CYS A 466 -17.15 -14.62 8.49
C CYS A 466 -17.66 -13.18 8.37
N ARG A 467 -17.19 -12.45 7.37
CA ARG A 467 -17.51 -11.03 7.13
C ARG A 467 -18.05 -10.83 5.72
N GLU A 468 -18.82 -9.75 5.54
CA GLU A 468 -19.24 -9.27 4.22
C GLU A 468 -18.02 -8.89 3.38
N ASP A 469 -17.97 -9.33 2.12
CA ASP A 469 -17.02 -8.75 1.18
C ASP A 469 -17.41 -7.30 0.83
N THR A 470 -16.44 -6.38 0.85
CA THR A 470 -16.69 -4.95 0.61
C THR A 470 -17.28 -4.62 -0.77
N GLY A 471 -17.18 -5.55 -1.72
CA GLY A 471 -17.77 -5.45 -3.05
C GLY A 471 -19.22 -5.95 -3.12
N LYS A 472 -19.68 -6.81 -2.21
CA LYS A 472 -20.98 -7.51 -2.26
C LYS A 472 -22.17 -6.58 -2.55
N SER A 473 -22.18 -5.42 -1.91
CA SER A 473 -23.29 -4.46 -1.95
C SER A 473 -23.09 -3.36 -3.01
N LYS A 474 -22.11 -3.52 -3.92
CA LYS A 474 -21.75 -2.55 -4.94
C LYS A 474 -21.82 -3.15 -6.34
N ALA A 475 -22.27 -2.35 -7.30
CA ALA A 475 -22.37 -2.80 -8.70
C ALA A 475 -21.00 -3.13 -9.33
N ASP A 476 -19.93 -2.47 -8.87
CA ASP A 476 -18.55 -2.73 -9.30
C ASP A 476 -17.92 -3.97 -8.64
N GLY A 477 -18.60 -4.59 -7.66
CA GLY A 477 -18.25 -5.90 -7.11
C GLY A 477 -18.48 -7.06 -8.09
N VAL A 478 -19.29 -6.84 -9.14
CA VAL A 478 -19.55 -7.84 -10.18
C VAL A 478 -18.46 -7.84 -11.24
N LEU A 479 -17.69 -8.94 -11.27
CA LEU A 479 -16.64 -9.16 -12.26
C LEU A 479 -17.21 -9.93 -13.47
N LYS A 480 -16.83 -9.49 -14.68
CA LYS A 480 -17.19 -10.16 -15.95
C LYS A 480 -16.03 -11.05 -16.42
N CYS A 481 -16.27 -12.34 -16.44
CA CYS A 481 -15.31 -13.39 -16.76
C CYS A 481 -15.54 -13.88 -18.19
N GLY A 482 -15.14 -13.04 -19.15
CA GLY A 482 -15.50 -13.22 -20.55
C GLY A 482 -16.96 -12.83 -20.82
N SER A 483 -17.52 -13.36 -21.91
CA SER A 483 -18.84 -12.95 -22.40
C SER A 483 -20.04 -13.60 -21.70
N ARG A 484 -19.82 -14.69 -20.95
CA ARG A 484 -20.90 -15.53 -20.41
C ARG A 484 -20.82 -15.83 -18.93
N VAL A 485 -19.71 -15.50 -18.26
CA VAL A 485 -19.57 -15.77 -16.82
C VAL A 485 -19.51 -14.44 -16.08
N LYS A 486 -20.29 -14.35 -15.01
CA LYS A 486 -20.22 -13.27 -14.03
C LYS A 486 -19.84 -13.86 -12.68
N PHE A 487 -19.13 -13.08 -11.89
CA PHE A 487 -18.58 -13.49 -10.61
C PHE A 487 -18.73 -12.37 -9.59
N HIS A 488 -19.21 -12.69 -8.38
CA HIS A 488 -19.37 -11.70 -7.33
C HIS A 488 -19.00 -12.31 -5.97
N ALA A 489 -17.95 -11.81 -5.33
CA ALA A 489 -17.57 -12.21 -3.98
C ALA A 489 -18.59 -11.68 -2.96
N VAL A 490 -18.91 -12.49 -1.94
CA VAL A 490 -20.01 -12.20 -1.00
C VAL A 490 -19.55 -12.26 0.44
N VAL A 491 -18.79 -13.30 0.80
CA VAL A 491 -18.34 -13.57 2.16
C VAL A 491 -16.87 -13.95 2.15
N TYR A 492 -16.15 -13.58 3.21
CA TYR A 492 -14.86 -14.20 3.53
C TYR A 492 -14.71 -14.54 5.02
N CYS A 493 -13.89 -15.54 5.36
CA CYS A 493 -13.63 -16.01 6.73
C CYS A 493 -12.12 -16.25 6.90
N ASP A 494 -11.44 -15.38 7.64
CA ASP A 494 -9.97 -15.48 7.85
C ASP A 494 -9.63 -16.51 8.93
N PHE A 495 -8.75 -17.48 8.62
CA PHE A 495 -8.42 -18.58 9.51
C PHE A 495 -6.93 -18.89 9.61
#